data_AF-A0A2Z2NUE8-F1
#
_entry.id   AF-A0A2Z2NUE8-F1
#
_cell.length_a   1.000
_cell.length_b   1.000
_cell.length_c   1.000
_cell.angle_alpha   90.00
_cell.angle_beta   90.00
_cell.angle_gamma   90.00
#
_symmetry.space_group_name_H-M   'P 1'
#
loop_
_entity.id
_entity.type
_entity.pdbx_description
1 polymer ?
#
loop_
_entity_poly.entity_id
_entity_poly.type
_entity_poly.pdbx_seq_one_letter_code
_entity_poly.pdbx_strand_id
1 'polypeptide(L)'
;MLTVALAVSLPATAACAHSFSLAVVADGEQAAMQLNSAVNGILLASQERDGHADETSDGHLGGLDVFIVPLPTRAAETIQGLKRAPQSSIDIAILMSTEAGADQLDLHTVTIRPGTINANPTETSKLFATRFQSAFGMMPDQSAIEGYNAARRIDLAVRTLGGVDDRRALIAALAATNKGSE
;
A
#
# COMPACT_ATOMS: atom_id res chain seq x y z
N MET A 1 20.84 -37.14 -42.99
CA MET A 1 19.96 -36.71 -41.89
C MET A 1 20.76 -35.78 -40.99
N LEU A 2 20.40 -34.50 -40.93
CA LEU A 2 21.04 -33.51 -40.06
C LEU A 2 19.94 -32.94 -39.17
N THR A 3 19.99 -33.26 -37.88
CA THR A 3 19.01 -32.82 -36.89
C THR A 3 19.38 -31.41 -36.45
N VAL A 4 18.59 -30.40 -36.85
CA VAL A 4 18.70 -29.05 -36.31
C VAL A 4 17.85 -29.01 -35.03
N ALA A 5 18.51 -28.91 -33.88
CA ALA A 5 17.83 -28.65 -32.61
C ALA A 5 17.49 -27.15 -32.54
N LEU A 6 16.21 -26.83 -32.72
CA LEU A 6 15.67 -25.49 -32.53
C LEU A 6 15.52 -25.24 -31.01
N ALA A 7 16.42 -24.46 -30.43
CA ALA A 7 16.28 -24.00 -29.05
C ALA A 7 15.26 -22.86 -29.00
N VAL A 8 14.02 -23.18 -28.63
CA VAL A 8 13.00 -22.18 -28.28
C VAL A 8 13.34 -21.65 -26.89
N SER A 9 13.99 -20.50 -26.82
CA SER A 9 14.11 -19.73 -25.57
C SER A 9 12.81 -18.99 -25.32
N LEU A 10 12.01 -19.44 -24.37
CA LEU A 10 10.97 -18.63 -23.73
C LEU A 10 11.59 -17.93 -22.52
N PRO A 11 11.82 -16.60 -22.51
CA PRO A 11 12.00 -15.89 -21.26
C PRO A 11 10.64 -15.59 -20.62
N ALA A 12 10.60 -15.84 -19.32
CA ALA A 12 9.45 -15.85 -18.43
C ALA A 12 8.71 -14.50 -18.35
N THR A 13 7.38 -14.59 -18.23
CA THR A 13 6.48 -13.68 -17.48
C THR A 13 7.02 -12.27 -17.15
N ALA A 14 7.11 -11.40 -18.15
CA ALA A 14 7.47 -9.98 -17.95
C ALA A 14 6.31 -9.12 -17.39
N ALA A 15 5.25 -9.73 -16.87
CA ALA A 15 3.99 -9.04 -16.55
C ALA A 15 3.76 -8.76 -15.05
N CYS A 16 4.61 -9.24 -14.14
CA CYS A 16 4.42 -9.06 -12.69
C CYS A 16 5.35 -8.01 -12.04
N ALA A 17 6.30 -7.43 -12.77
CA ALA A 17 7.27 -6.46 -12.23
C ALA A 17 6.67 -5.07 -11.93
N HIS A 18 5.40 -4.83 -12.27
CA HIS A 18 4.76 -3.52 -12.19
C HIS A 18 3.72 -3.42 -11.07
N SER A 19 3.62 -4.41 -10.19
CA SER A 19 2.62 -4.42 -9.12
C SER A 19 3.16 -4.97 -7.81
N PHE A 20 2.56 -4.59 -6.69
CA PHE A 20 2.81 -5.22 -5.39
C PHE A 20 1.56 -5.28 -4.51
N SER A 21 1.57 -6.19 -3.54
CA SER A 21 0.52 -6.36 -2.54
C SER A 21 0.86 -5.58 -1.27
N LEU A 22 -0.09 -4.77 -0.80
CA LEU A 22 0.03 -3.94 0.40
C LEU A 22 -1.00 -4.36 1.44
N ALA A 23 -0.57 -5.04 2.50
CA ALA A 23 -1.44 -5.32 3.62
C ALA A 23 -1.64 -4.10 4.53
N VAL A 24 -2.85 -3.95 5.06
CA VAL A 24 -3.17 -2.99 6.13
C VAL A 24 -3.65 -3.80 7.32
N VAL A 25 -2.89 -3.80 8.40
CA VAL A 25 -3.13 -4.69 9.55
C VAL A 25 -3.60 -3.88 10.73
N ALA A 26 -4.81 -4.20 11.22
CA ALA A 26 -5.38 -3.66 12.44
C ALA A 26 -5.87 -4.79 13.35
N ASP A 27 -6.00 -4.50 14.64
CA ASP A 27 -6.45 -5.44 15.65
C ASP A 27 -7.41 -4.80 16.66
N GLY A 28 -7.88 -5.60 17.62
CA GLY A 28 -8.82 -5.16 18.64
C GLY A 28 -10.26 -4.96 18.14
N GLU A 29 -11.10 -4.44 19.03
CA GLU A 29 -12.55 -4.29 18.79
C GLU A 29 -12.90 -3.25 17.72
N GLN A 30 -12.00 -2.29 17.47
CA GLN A 30 -12.19 -1.21 16.50
C GLN A 30 -11.54 -1.50 15.13
N ALA A 31 -10.99 -2.71 14.93
CA ALA A 31 -10.25 -3.06 13.72
C ALA A 31 -11.03 -2.74 12.43
N ALA A 32 -12.33 -3.01 12.37
CA ALA A 32 -13.12 -2.75 11.16
C ALA A 32 -13.18 -1.26 10.79
N MET A 33 -13.41 -0.38 11.77
CA MET A 33 -13.44 1.07 11.54
C MET A 33 -12.05 1.60 11.20
N GLN A 34 -11.02 1.14 11.92
CA GLN A 34 -9.63 1.52 11.68
C GLN A 34 -9.17 1.11 10.27
N LEU A 35 -9.47 -0.12 9.85
CA LEU A 35 -9.14 -0.60 8.50
C LEU A 35 -9.85 0.23 7.44
N ASN A 36 -11.16 0.43 7.55
CA ASN A 36 -11.91 1.17 6.54
C ASN A 36 -11.36 2.60 6.36
N SER A 37 -11.11 3.29 7.47
CA SER A 37 -10.58 4.65 7.43
C SER A 37 -9.14 4.71 6.91
N ALA A 38 -8.27 3.81 7.36
CA ALA A 38 -6.89 3.73 6.87
C ALA A 38 -6.81 3.38 5.38
N VAL A 39 -7.62 2.44 4.91
CA VAL A 39 -7.72 2.07 3.50
C VAL A 39 -8.18 3.26 2.67
N ASN A 40 -9.17 4.03 3.11
CA ASN A 40 -9.57 5.26 2.41
C ASN A 40 -8.43 6.27 2.32
N GLY A 41 -7.62 6.41 3.37
CA GLY A 41 -6.42 7.24 3.35
C GLY A 41 -5.39 6.78 2.32
N ILE A 42 -5.16 5.47 2.24
CA ILE A 42 -4.24 4.86 1.27
C ILE A 42 -4.75 5.03 -0.16
N LEU A 43 -6.04 4.74 -0.40
CA LEU A 43 -6.69 4.88 -1.70
C LEU A 43 -6.54 6.31 -2.22
N LEU A 44 -6.81 7.31 -1.37
CA LEU A 44 -6.64 8.71 -1.76
C LEU A 44 -5.20 9.00 -2.20
N ALA A 45 -4.19 8.58 -1.42
CA ALA A 45 -2.79 8.77 -1.77
C ALA A 45 -2.40 8.07 -3.08
N SER A 46 -2.91 6.86 -3.30
CA SER A 46 -2.60 6.03 -4.48
C SER A 46 -3.21 6.55 -5.79
N GLN A 47 -4.14 7.50 -5.72
CA GLN A 47 -4.82 8.08 -6.88
C GLN A 47 -4.29 9.48 -7.24
N GLU A 48 -3.45 10.11 -6.41
CA GLU A 48 -3.09 11.53 -6.58
C GLU A 48 -2.20 11.84 -7.80
N ARG A 49 -1.52 10.85 -8.38
CA ARG A 49 -0.52 11.07 -9.44
C ARG A 49 -0.89 10.46 -10.79
N ASP A 50 -1.35 9.23 -10.79
CA ASP A 50 -1.47 8.37 -11.97
C ASP A 50 -2.77 7.55 -12.00
N GLY A 51 -3.72 7.89 -11.12
CA GLY A 51 -5.05 7.28 -11.03
C GLY A 51 -5.90 7.43 -12.29
N HIS A 52 -6.48 6.35 -12.82
CA HIS A 52 -7.49 6.41 -13.89
C HIS A 52 -8.65 5.40 -13.75
N ALA A 53 -9.80 5.72 -14.36
CA ALA A 53 -11.07 5.00 -14.13
C ALA A 53 -11.07 3.50 -14.49
N ASP A 54 -10.21 3.09 -15.42
CA ASP A 54 -10.15 1.70 -15.93
C ASP A 54 -9.05 0.86 -15.24
N GLU A 55 -8.65 1.21 -14.02
CA GLU A 55 -7.63 0.48 -13.27
C GLU A 55 -8.07 -0.93 -12.86
N THR A 56 -7.14 -1.88 -13.04
CA THR A 56 -7.26 -3.26 -12.57
C THR A 56 -6.68 -3.48 -11.18
N SER A 57 -5.99 -2.49 -10.63
CA SER A 57 -5.41 -2.38 -9.29
C SER A 57 -6.24 -1.43 -8.41
N ASP A 58 -5.87 -1.25 -7.15
CA ASP A 58 -6.51 -0.30 -6.23
C ASP A 58 -5.98 1.13 -6.36
N GLY A 59 -4.91 1.30 -7.13
CA GLY A 59 -4.23 2.56 -7.39
C GLY A 59 -2.75 2.31 -7.70
N HIS A 60 -1.96 3.38 -7.57
CA HIS A 60 -0.54 3.34 -7.87
C HIS A 60 0.30 3.94 -6.75
N LEU A 61 1.42 3.31 -6.41
CA LEU A 61 2.41 3.84 -5.48
C LEU A 61 3.80 3.64 -6.06
N GLY A 62 4.55 4.72 -6.18
CA GLY A 62 5.89 4.71 -6.75
C GLY A 62 5.94 4.41 -8.25
N GLY A 63 4.80 4.50 -8.94
CA GLY A 63 4.64 4.11 -10.35
C GLY A 63 4.36 2.62 -10.57
N LEU A 64 4.06 1.87 -9.50
CA LEU A 64 3.63 0.49 -9.54
C LEU A 64 2.16 0.38 -9.12
N ASP A 65 1.43 -0.53 -9.74
CA ASP A 65 0.10 -0.96 -9.32
C ASP A 65 0.14 -1.47 -7.87
N VAL A 66 -0.80 -1.03 -7.04
CA VAL A 66 -0.94 -1.54 -5.67
C VAL A 66 -2.24 -2.31 -5.51
N PHE A 67 -2.16 -3.46 -4.84
CA PHE A 67 -3.32 -4.23 -4.41
C PHE A 67 -3.41 -4.21 -2.89
N ILE A 68 -4.46 -3.59 -2.35
CA ILE A 68 -4.62 -3.38 -0.92
C ILE A 68 -5.32 -4.60 -0.30
N VAL A 69 -4.71 -5.15 0.75
CA VAL A 69 -5.21 -6.33 1.46
C VAL A 69 -5.45 -6.00 2.93
N PRO A 70 -6.66 -5.58 3.32
CA PRO A 70 -6.94 -5.26 4.71
C PRO A 70 -7.05 -6.56 5.54
N LEU A 71 -6.38 -6.59 6.69
CA LEU A 71 -6.27 -7.73 7.59
C LEU A 71 -6.64 -7.33 9.04
N PRO A 72 -7.34 -8.21 9.78
CA PRO A 72 -7.81 -9.53 9.36
C PRO A 72 -9.02 -9.44 8.41
N THR A 73 -9.14 -10.38 7.48
CA THR A 73 -10.20 -10.38 6.43
C THR A 73 -11.60 -10.21 7.00
N ARG A 74 -11.91 -10.83 8.16
CA ARG A 74 -13.20 -10.69 8.85
C ARG A 74 -13.56 -9.24 9.20
N ALA A 75 -12.57 -8.42 9.54
CA ALA A 75 -12.77 -7.01 9.88
C ALA A 75 -12.84 -6.12 8.64
N ALA A 76 -12.44 -6.65 7.49
CA ALA A 76 -12.42 -5.96 6.21
C ALA A 76 -13.68 -6.19 5.36
N GLU A 77 -14.63 -7.03 5.79
CA GLU A 77 -15.81 -7.42 5.01
C GLU A 77 -16.69 -6.23 4.60
N THR A 78 -16.63 -5.12 5.34
CA THR A 78 -17.38 -3.89 5.04
C THR A 78 -16.68 -2.97 4.04
N ILE A 79 -15.42 -3.24 3.70
CA ILE A 79 -14.63 -2.42 2.77
C ILE A 79 -14.96 -2.86 1.35
N GLN A 80 -15.58 -1.97 0.59
CA GLN A 80 -16.01 -2.21 -0.79
C GLN A 80 -15.05 -1.60 -1.79
N GLY A 81 -15.08 -2.09 -3.02
CA GLY A 81 -14.36 -1.49 -4.16
C GLY A 81 -12.92 -1.95 -4.34
N LEU A 82 -12.33 -2.65 -3.35
CA LEU A 82 -10.98 -3.18 -3.50
C LEU A 82 -10.91 -4.29 -4.55
N LYS A 83 -9.89 -4.24 -5.39
CA LYS A 83 -9.53 -5.25 -6.37
C LYS A 83 -8.86 -6.42 -5.66
N ARG A 84 -9.03 -7.62 -6.21
CA ARG A 84 -8.35 -8.80 -5.67
C ARG A 84 -6.90 -8.81 -6.13
N ALA A 85 -5.98 -8.91 -5.18
CA ALA A 85 -4.58 -9.11 -5.46
C ALA A 85 -4.39 -10.36 -6.35
N PRO A 86 -3.61 -10.27 -7.45
CA PRO A 86 -3.33 -11.40 -8.34
C PRO A 86 -2.36 -12.41 -7.69
N GLN A 87 -1.66 -12.00 -6.63
CA GLN A 87 -0.67 -12.81 -5.93
C GLN A 87 -1.11 -13.10 -4.49
N SER A 88 -0.71 -14.26 -3.97
CA SER A 88 -1.05 -14.73 -2.62
C SER A 88 -0.11 -14.27 -1.52
N SER A 89 1.06 -13.71 -1.85
CA SER A 89 2.04 -13.17 -0.87
C SER A 89 1.88 -11.66 -0.68
N ILE A 90 2.25 -11.18 0.51
CA ILE A 90 2.21 -9.75 0.86
C ILE A 90 3.64 -9.20 0.80
N ASP A 91 3.88 -8.21 -0.05
CA ASP A 91 5.20 -7.58 -0.18
C ASP A 91 5.47 -6.60 0.96
N ILE A 92 4.49 -5.75 1.26
CA ILE A 92 4.58 -4.71 2.29
C ILE A 92 3.35 -4.80 3.20
N ALA A 93 3.53 -4.61 4.50
CA ALA A 93 2.43 -4.49 5.46
C ALA A 93 2.54 -3.22 6.30
N ILE A 94 1.46 -2.46 6.37
CA ILE A 94 1.29 -1.34 7.30
C ILE A 94 0.65 -1.88 8.57
N LEU A 95 1.37 -1.76 9.69
CA LEU A 95 0.89 -2.17 11.00
C LEU A 95 0.31 -0.95 11.73
N MET A 96 -1.01 -0.91 11.91
CA MET A 96 -1.74 0.26 12.44
C MET A 96 -1.61 0.43 13.97
N SER A 97 -1.37 -0.62 14.73
CA SER A 97 -1.23 -0.59 16.21
C SER A 97 0.01 -1.36 16.67
N THR A 98 0.67 -0.97 17.76
CA THR A 98 1.91 -1.64 18.23
C THR A 98 1.74 -3.14 18.41
N GLU A 99 0.53 -3.56 18.78
CA GLU A 99 0.14 -4.95 19.03
C GLU A 99 -0.34 -5.69 17.78
N ALA A 100 -0.57 -5.00 16.65
CA ALA A 100 -1.06 -5.59 15.41
C ALA A 100 -0.24 -6.82 15.03
N GLY A 101 -0.94 -7.97 15.00
CA GLY A 101 -0.32 -9.28 14.80
C GLY A 101 0.32 -9.41 13.41
N ALA A 102 1.65 -9.33 13.38
CA ALA A 102 2.46 -9.77 12.24
C ALA A 102 2.35 -11.28 11.99
N ASP A 103 1.71 -12.02 12.90
CA ASP A 103 1.52 -13.48 12.82
C ASP A 103 0.73 -13.94 11.59
N GLN A 104 -0.03 -13.04 10.95
CA GLN A 104 -0.74 -13.30 9.69
C GLN A 104 0.10 -13.02 8.44
N LEU A 105 1.31 -12.46 8.61
CA LEU A 105 2.21 -12.08 7.53
C LEU A 105 3.26 -13.16 7.31
N ASP A 106 3.71 -13.28 6.07
CA ASP A 106 4.82 -14.16 5.75
C ASP A 106 6.16 -13.56 6.22
N LEU A 107 7.19 -14.39 6.34
CA LEU A 107 8.53 -13.96 6.80
C LEU A 107 9.21 -12.98 5.83
N HIS A 108 8.76 -12.92 4.58
CA HIS A 108 9.33 -12.08 3.55
C HIS A 108 8.70 -10.70 3.51
N THR A 109 7.46 -10.55 4.00
CA THR A 109 6.73 -9.29 4.12
C THR A 109 7.57 -8.23 4.83
N VAL A 110 7.69 -7.06 4.20
CA VAL A 110 8.32 -5.88 4.80
C VAL A 110 7.28 -5.10 5.59
N THR A 111 7.44 -5.06 6.91
CA THR A 111 6.51 -4.34 7.78
C THR A 111 6.94 -2.90 8.00
N ILE A 112 5.98 -1.97 7.97
CA ILE A 112 6.16 -0.58 8.37
C ILE A 112 5.07 -0.13 9.33
N ARG A 113 5.36 0.94 10.07
CA ARG A 113 4.35 1.75 10.78
C ARG A 113 3.89 2.91 9.90
N PRO A 114 2.78 3.59 10.22
CA PRO A 114 2.37 4.82 9.53
C PRO A 114 3.44 5.92 9.49
N GLY A 115 4.32 5.99 10.49
CA GLY A 115 5.41 6.98 10.57
C GLY A 115 5.02 8.21 11.36
N THR A 116 5.88 9.22 11.41
CA THR A 116 5.59 10.45 12.16
C THR A 116 4.54 11.31 11.44
N ILE A 117 3.54 11.77 12.18
CA ILE A 117 2.51 12.70 11.72
C ILE A 117 2.66 14.00 12.50
N ASN A 118 2.68 15.14 11.80
CA ASN A 118 2.69 16.44 12.46
C ASN A 118 1.28 16.74 13.01
N ALA A 119 1.18 16.85 14.34
CA ALA A 119 -0.10 17.14 15.01
C ALA A 119 -0.58 18.59 14.79
N ASN A 120 0.30 19.49 14.35
CA ASN A 120 -0.08 20.87 14.06
C ASN A 120 -0.66 20.97 12.64
N PRO A 121 -1.85 21.58 12.46
CA PRO A 121 -2.43 21.77 11.14
C PRO A 121 -1.50 22.56 10.22
N THR A 122 -1.15 21.95 9.09
CA THR A 122 -0.42 22.58 7.99
C THR A 122 -1.37 22.82 6.81
N GLU A 123 -0.94 23.58 5.79
CA GLU A 123 -1.72 23.67 4.55
C GLU A 123 -1.88 22.31 3.88
N THR A 124 -0.84 21.45 3.92
CA THR A 124 -0.90 20.07 3.43
C THR A 124 -1.98 19.26 4.14
N SER A 125 -2.08 19.33 5.48
CA SER A 125 -3.08 18.56 6.23
C SER A 125 -4.51 19.06 5.97
N LYS A 126 -4.71 20.36 5.73
CA LYS A 126 -6.01 20.93 5.33
C LYS A 126 -6.42 20.49 3.93
N LEU A 127 -5.47 20.47 2.99
CA LEU A 127 -5.71 20.02 1.63
C LEU A 127 -6.07 18.53 1.61
N PHE A 128 -5.34 17.70 2.37
CA PHE A 128 -5.70 16.30 2.58
C PHE A 128 -7.14 16.15 3.10
N ALA A 129 -7.51 16.86 4.17
CA ALA A 129 -8.85 16.78 4.75
C ALA A 129 -9.95 17.18 3.74
N THR A 130 -9.71 18.21 2.95
CA THR A 130 -10.63 18.67 1.89
C THR A 130 -10.81 17.60 0.81
N ARG A 131 -9.70 17.03 0.32
CA ARG A 131 -9.73 15.96 -0.70
C ARG A 131 -10.39 14.69 -0.18
N PHE A 132 -10.06 14.30 1.05
CA PHE A 132 -10.64 13.14 1.70
C PHE A 132 -12.15 13.29 1.87
N GLN A 133 -12.61 14.44 2.35
CA GLN A 133 -14.04 14.73 2.46
C GLN A 133 -14.73 14.72 1.09
N SER A 134 -14.09 15.26 0.07
CA SER A 134 -14.63 15.23 -1.30
C SER A 134 -14.74 13.81 -1.86
N ALA A 135 -13.81 12.92 -1.54
CA ALA A 135 -13.78 11.55 -2.06
C ALA A 135 -14.74 10.61 -1.31
N PHE A 136 -14.82 10.73 0.02
CA PHE A 136 -15.51 9.75 0.86
C PHE A 136 -16.73 10.31 1.62
N GLY A 137 -17.01 11.61 1.50
CA GLY A 137 -18.16 12.25 2.14
C GLY A 137 -18.06 12.40 3.66
N MET A 138 -16.88 12.14 4.23
CA MET A 138 -16.63 12.19 5.68
C MET A 138 -15.30 12.88 5.98
N MET A 139 -15.16 13.48 7.16
CA MET A 139 -13.87 14.02 7.60
C MET A 139 -12.89 12.88 7.91
N PRO A 140 -11.59 13.05 7.62
CA PRO A 140 -10.60 12.04 8.00
C PRO A 140 -10.47 11.97 9.52
N ASP A 141 -10.38 10.75 10.04
CA ASP A 141 -9.94 10.49 11.41
C ASP A 141 -8.42 10.20 11.43
N GLN A 142 -7.91 9.85 12.62
CA GLN A 142 -6.50 9.52 12.81
C GLN A 142 -6.05 8.34 11.91
N SER A 143 -6.89 7.33 11.73
CA SER A 143 -6.55 6.14 10.94
C SER A 143 -6.43 6.48 9.45
N ALA A 144 -7.28 7.37 8.93
CA ALA A 144 -7.17 7.89 7.57
C ALA A 144 -5.87 8.66 7.35
N ILE A 145 -5.48 9.52 8.31
CA ILE A 145 -4.22 10.28 8.25
C ILE A 145 -3.02 9.32 8.25
N GLU A 146 -3.07 8.30 9.11
CA GLU A 146 -2.04 7.27 9.22
C GLU A 146 -1.90 6.45 7.93
N GLY A 147 -3.02 5.97 7.37
CA GLY A 147 -3.02 5.25 6.11
C GLY A 147 -2.45 6.10 4.96
N TYR A 148 -2.90 7.36 4.85
CA TYR A 148 -2.39 8.29 3.84
C TYR A 148 -0.88 8.52 3.99
N ASN A 149 -0.39 8.78 5.20
CA ASN A 149 1.04 9.01 5.44
C ASN A 149 1.88 7.76 5.13
N ALA A 150 1.40 6.57 5.52
CA ALA A 150 2.06 5.32 5.20
C ALA A 150 2.19 5.12 3.68
N ALA A 151 1.11 5.36 2.93
CA ALA A 151 1.09 5.25 1.48
C ALA A 151 2.07 6.23 0.81
N ARG A 152 2.12 7.49 1.26
CA ARG A 152 3.08 8.50 0.74
C ARG A 152 4.54 8.11 0.98
N ARG A 153 4.82 7.47 2.13
CA ARG A 153 6.14 6.94 2.45
C ARG A 153 6.52 5.75 1.57
N ILE A 154 5.56 4.87 1.29
CA ILE A 154 5.73 3.76 0.36
C ILE A 154 5.97 4.28 -1.05
N ASP A 155 5.16 5.23 -1.55
CA ASP A 155 5.34 5.86 -2.88
C ASP A 155 6.77 6.36 -3.05
N LEU A 156 7.28 7.14 -2.09
CA LEU A 156 8.64 7.67 -2.17
C LEU A 156 9.72 6.57 -2.18
N ALA A 157 9.58 5.56 -1.34
CA ALA A 157 10.53 4.45 -1.26
C ALA A 157 10.53 3.60 -2.54
N VAL A 158 9.34 3.16 -2.99
CA VAL A 158 9.16 2.34 -4.19
C VAL A 158 9.61 3.10 -5.43
N ARG A 159 9.29 4.40 -5.56
CA ARG A 159 9.74 5.25 -6.67
C ARG A 159 11.26 5.34 -6.75
N THR A 160 11.92 5.42 -5.59
CA THR A 160 13.38 5.52 -5.52
C THR A 160 14.06 4.23 -6.00
N LEU A 161 13.43 3.08 -5.75
CA LEU A 161 13.97 1.77 -6.09
C LEU A 161 13.50 1.26 -7.46
N GLY A 162 12.37 1.75 -7.96
CA GLY A 162 11.70 1.23 -9.15
C GLY A 162 11.03 -0.14 -8.94
N GLY A 163 10.80 -0.56 -7.69
CA GLY A 163 10.21 -1.86 -7.37
C GLY A 163 10.29 -2.25 -5.90
N VAL A 164 9.78 -3.45 -5.58
CA VAL A 164 9.74 -4.03 -4.22
C VAL A 164 10.59 -5.30 -4.04
N ASP A 165 11.21 -5.81 -5.11
CA ASP A 165 11.87 -7.12 -5.11
C ASP A 165 13.15 -7.19 -4.25
N ASP A 166 13.94 -6.11 -4.16
CA ASP A 166 15.10 -6.06 -3.27
C ASP A 166 14.66 -5.68 -1.86
N ARG A 167 14.30 -6.70 -1.08
CA ARG A 167 13.86 -6.57 0.31
C ARG A 167 14.79 -5.71 1.17
N ARG A 168 16.11 -5.86 1.02
CA ARG A 168 17.08 -5.15 1.85
C ARG A 168 17.12 -3.67 1.47
N ALA A 169 17.10 -3.37 0.18
CA ALA A 169 17.00 -1.99 -0.31
C ALA A 169 15.67 -1.36 0.08
N LEU A 170 14.56 -2.10 -0.01
CA LEU A 170 13.22 -1.65 0.35
C LEU A 170 13.13 -1.27 1.84
N ILE A 171 13.64 -2.11 2.74
CA ILE A 171 13.73 -1.81 4.17
C ILE A 171 14.51 -0.51 4.41
N ALA A 172 15.67 -0.34 3.76
CA ALA A 172 16.49 0.85 3.93
C ALA A 172 15.78 2.12 3.40
N ALA A 173 15.13 2.03 2.24
CA ALA A 173 14.38 3.13 1.65
C ALA A 173 13.18 3.54 2.53
N LEU A 174 12.39 2.57 3.02
CA LEU A 174 11.25 2.82 3.91
C LEU A 174 11.66 3.40 5.27
N ALA A 175 12.84 3.03 5.78
CA ALA A 175 13.40 3.64 6.99
C ALA A 175 13.79 5.11 6.76
N ALA A 176 14.30 5.45 5.56
CA ALA A 176 14.66 6.82 5.20
C ALA A 176 13.45 7.77 5.11
N THR A 177 12.25 7.25 4.88
CA THR A 177 11.01 8.04 4.79
C THR A 177 10.28 8.22 6.14
N ASN A 178 10.84 7.73 7.25
CA ASN A 178 10.11 7.64 8.53
C ASN A 178 9.63 9.00 9.10
N LYS A 179 10.27 10.10 8.69
CA LYS A 179 9.85 11.47 9.07
C LYS A 179 8.67 12.02 8.26
N GLY A 180 8.15 11.25 7.30
CA GLY A 180 7.16 11.71 6.32
C GLY A 180 7.82 12.51 5.19
N SER A 181 7.14 12.59 4.04
CA SER A 181 7.40 13.62 3.03
C SER A 181 6.45 14.78 3.35
N GLU A 182 6.98 15.95 3.65
CA GLU A 182 6.19 17.17 3.92
C GLU A 182 5.13 17.47 2.84
#